data_AF-A0A0J8UQT0-F1
#
_entry.id   AF-A0A0J8UQT0-F1
#
_cell.length_a   1.000
_cell.length_b   1.000
_cell.length_c   1.000
_cell.angle_alpha   90.00
_cell.angle_beta   90.00
_cell.angle_gamma   90.00
#
_symmetry.space_group_name_H-M   'P 1'
#
loop_
_entity.id
_entity.type
_entity.pdbx_description
1 polymer ?
#
loop_
_entity_poly.entity_id
_entity_poly.type
_entity_poly.pdbx_seq_one_letter_code
_entity_poly.pdbx_strand_id
1 'polypeptide(L)'
;MMSLTQAPRVPKDLTDEQKAAIEQDPYLVELNRQRQDLVSAMKLESGSVSKAQGTDLHAQHRALEKTIQSERRLLRRQAREETREHFFATIDTIEIEHQLLGLSVADHLKIKDASEVQFAFVERARLAQSLFQSLGSCVNEKHDHSHQVQAISDWTSLCHLQGVSYRKNACGLIKEEPDLMNSDTYPLICPPTQCLFCLGNDQLAYKARNYSFSRPQKAYA
;
A
#
# COMPACT_ATOMS: atom_id res chain seq x y z
N MET A 1 5.57 11.73 10.05
CA MET A 1 4.32 12.30 10.59
C MET A 1 3.18 11.41 10.10
N MET A 2 2.61 10.59 10.98
CA MET A 2 1.45 9.73 10.65
C MET A 2 0.26 10.66 10.42
N SER A 3 -0.38 10.63 9.25
CA SER A 3 -1.59 11.42 9.07
C SER A 3 -2.69 10.86 9.98
N LEU A 4 -3.47 11.73 10.61
CA LEU A 4 -4.61 11.37 11.48
C LEU A 4 -5.62 10.43 10.78
N THR A 5 -5.54 10.31 9.45
CA THR A 5 -6.36 9.44 8.60
C THR A 5 -5.84 8.01 8.42
N GLN A 6 -4.64 7.66 8.91
CA GLN A 6 -4.06 6.31 8.87
C GLN A 6 -4.30 5.55 10.19
N ALA A 7 -5.54 5.44 10.63
CA ALA A 7 -5.88 4.50 11.70
C ALA A 7 -5.86 3.05 11.15
N PRO A 8 -5.01 2.14 11.67
CA PRO A 8 -4.91 0.77 11.15
C PRO A 8 -6.21 -0.03 11.27
N ARG A 9 -7.09 0.37 12.20
CA ARG A 9 -8.37 -0.26 12.52
C ARG A 9 -9.51 0.13 11.57
N VAL A 10 -9.32 1.10 10.67
CA VAL A 10 -10.38 1.51 9.75
C VAL A 10 -10.74 0.33 8.84
N PRO A 11 -12.03 -0.02 8.71
CA PRO A 11 -12.47 -1.06 7.77
C PRO A 11 -11.96 -0.77 6.36
N LYS A 12 -11.22 -1.74 5.80
CA LYS A 12 -10.63 -1.61 4.46
C LYS A 12 -11.55 -2.11 3.35
N ASP A 13 -12.42 -3.05 3.70
CA ASP A 13 -13.37 -3.69 2.79
C ASP A 13 -14.76 -3.72 3.40
N LEU A 14 -15.75 -3.85 2.53
CA LEU A 14 -17.14 -4.04 2.91
C LEU A 14 -17.35 -5.45 3.48
N THR A 15 -18.24 -5.58 4.44
CA THR A 15 -18.69 -6.89 4.92
C THR A 15 -19.52 -7.61 3.86
N ASP A 16 -19.72 -8.91 4.02
CA ASP A 16 -20.49 -9.70 3.06
C ASP A 16 -21.98 -9.33 3.11
N GLU A 17 -22.48 -8.91 4.27
CA GLU A 17 -23.84 -8.35 4.44
C GLU A 17 -23.99 -7.04 3.66
N GLN A 18 -23.01 -6.13 3.76
CA GLN A 18 -23.02 -4.88 3.00
C GLN A 18 -22.96 -5.14 1.49
N LYS A 19 -22.15 -6.10 1.04
CA LYS A 19 -22.12 -6.49 -0.37
C LYS A 19 -23.46 -7.08 -0.82
N ALA A 20 -24.09 -7.91 0.01
CA ALA A 20 -25.40 -8.50 -0.30
C ALA A 20 -26.49 -7.43 -0.37
N ALA A 21 -26.48 -6.44 0.52
CA ALA A 21 -27.40 -5.31 0.49
C ALA A 21 -27.26 -4.49 -0.80
N ILE A 22 -26.03 -4.27 -1.28
CA ILE A 22 -25.79 -3.59 -2.56
C ILE A 22 -26.39 -4.38 -3.74
N GLU A 23 -26.28 -5.71 -3.76
CA GLU A 23 -26.89 -6.50 -4.85
C GLU A 23 -28.42 -6.52 -4.79
N GLN A 24 -29.02 -6.16 -3.65
CA GLN A 24 -30.47 -6.00 -3.46
C GLN A 24 -30.96 -4.56 -3.73
N ASP A 25 -30.07 -3.65 -4.11
CA ASP A 25 -30.45 -2.27 -4.46
C ASP A 25 -31.53 -2.28 -5.56
N PRO A 26 -32.66 -1.56 -5.38
CA PRO A 26 -33.79 -1.62 -6.30
C PRO A 26 -33.41 -1.29 -7.74
N TYR A 27 -32.49 -0.34 -7.94
CA TYR A 27 -32.06 0.07 -9.26
C TYR A 27 -31.16 -0.99 -9.92
N LEU A 28 -30.22 -1.57 -9.17
CA LEU A 28 -29.43 -2.71 -9.66
C LEU A 28 -30.29 -3.94 -9.97
N VAL A 29 -31.31 -4.24 -9.15
CA VAL A 29 -32.23 -5.35 -9.40
C VAL A 29 -32.97 -5.16 -10.71
N GLU A 30 -33.47 -3.95 -10.98
CA GLU A 30 -34.16 -3.63 -12.23
C GLU A 30 -33.22 -3.69 -13.45
N LEU A 31 -32.00 -3.17 -13.35
CA LEU A 31 -31.01 -3.30 -14.43
C LEU A 31 -30.66 -4.77 -14.72
N ASN A 32 -30.55 -5.61 -13.68
CA ASN A 32 -30.31 -7.04 -13.84
C ASN A 32 -31.51 -7.75 -14.50
N ARG A 33 -32.74 -7.34 -14.19
CA ARG A 33 -33.97 -7.83 -14.84
C ARG A 33 -33.95 -7.50 -16.33
N GLN A 34 -33.68 -6.24 -16.69
CA GLN A 34 -33.56 -5.80 -18.09
C GLN A 34 -32.45 -6.56 -18.84
N ARG A 35 -31.33 -6.87 -18.17
CA ARG A 35 -30.26 -7.69 -18.75
C ARG A 35 -30.77 -9.10 -19.07
N GLN A 36 -31.55 -9.71 -18.19
CA GLN A 36 -32.14 -11.04 -18.42
C GLN A 36 -33.13 -11.03 -19.60
N ASP A 37 -33.93 -9.97 -19.73
CA ASP A 37 -34.86 -9.79 -20.85
C ASP A 37 -34.10 -9.70 -22.18
N LEU A 38 -33.04 -8.89 -22.25
CA LEU A 38 -32.19 -8.77 -23.43
C LEU A 38 -31.48 -10.09 -23.78
N VAL A 39 -30.96 -10.81 -22.80
CA VAL A 39 -30.35 -12.13 -23.02
C VAL A 39 -31.37 -13.11 -23.61
N SER A 40 -32.62 -13.05 -23.14
CA SER A 40 -33.70 -13.91 -23.63
C SER A 40 -34.08 -13.55 -25.07
N ALA A 41 -34.20 -12.25 -25.39
CA ALA A 41 -34.42 -11.77 -26.75
C ALA A 41 -33.30 -12.18 -27.72
N MET A 42 -32.04 -12.02 -27.32
CA MET A 42 -30.88 -12.43 -28.12
C MET A 42 -30.86 -13.94 -28.38
N LYS A 43 -31.24 -14.75 -27.40
CA LYS A 43 -31.37 -16.21 -27.57
C LYS A 43 -32.51 -16.57 -28.52
N LEU A 44 -33.62 -15.85 -28.48
CA LEU A 44 -34.76 -16.07 -29.36
C LEU A 44 -34.41 -15.73 -30.83
N GLU A 45 -33.74 -14.60 -31.06
CA GLU A 45 -33.44 -14.12 -32.42
C GLU A 45 -32.21 -14.79 -33.04
N SER A 46 -31.13 -14.98 -32.27
CA SER A 46 -29.83 -15.44 -32.79
C SER A 46 -29.46 -16.86 -32.32
N GLY A 47 -30.29 -17.50 -31.49
CA GLY A 47 -30.04 -18.82 -30.90
C GLY A 47 -29.06 -18.82 -29.72
N SER A 48 -28.14 -17.85 -29.66
CA SER A 48 -27.23 -17.65 -28.53
C SER A 48 -26.78 -16.20 -28.41
N VAL A 49 -26.31 -15.82 -27.22
CA VAL A 49 -25.75 -14.49 -26.95
C VAL A 49 -24.51 -14.22 -27.81
N SER A 50 -23.66 -15.24 -28.04
CA SER A 50 -22.46 -15.12 -28.87
C SER A 50 -22.80 -14.90 -30.34
N LYS A 51 -23.85 -15.54 -30.86
CA LYS A 51 -24.29 -15.38 -32.26
C LYS A 51 -24.97 -14.04 -32.53
N ALA A 52 -25.49 -13.39 -31.49
CA ALA A 52 -26.01 -12.04 -31.59
C ALA A 52 -24.92 -10.96 -31.67
N GLN A 53 -23.62 -11.33 -31.64
CA GLN A 53 -22.54 -10.35 -31.75
C GLN A 53 -22.64 -9.55 -33.05
N GLY A 54 -22.65 -8.22 -32.93
CA GLY A 54 -22.80 -7.30 -34.06
C GLY A 54 -24.24 -6.84 -34.32
N THR A 55 -25.23 -7.40 -33.62
CA THR A 55 -26.61 -6.87 -33.65
C THR A 55 -26.79 -5.69 -32.70
N ASP A 56 -27.86 -4.94 -32.91
CA ASP A 56 -28.25 -3.84 -32.02
C ASP A 56 -28.57 -4.36 -30.60
N LEU A 57 -29.25 -5.50 -30.48
CA LEU A 57 -29.53 -6.13 -29.17
C LEU A 57 -28.25 -6.43 -28.38
N HIS A 58 -27.20 -6.91 -29.05
CA HIS A 58 -25.91 -7.15 -28.39
C HIS A 58 -25.24 -5.83 -27.96
N ALA A 59 -25.38 -4.77 -28.75
CA ALA A 59 -24.87 -3.45 -28.37
C ALA A 59 -25.61 -2.90 -27.14
N GLN A 60 -26.94 -3.02 -27.08
CA GLN A 60 -27.75 -2.66 -25.92
C GLN A 60 -27.37 -3.46 -24.68
N HIS A 61 -27.21 -4.79 -24.82
CA HIS A 61 -26.77 -5.66 -23.72
C HIS A 61 -25.41 -5.23 -23.16
N ARG A 62 -24.44 -4.94 -24.05
CA ARG A 62 -23.11 -4.47 -23.65
C ARG A 62 -23.14 -3.09 -22.98
N ALA A 63 -24.01 -2.19 -23.43
CA ALA A 63 -24.20 -0.90 -22.78
C ALA A 63 -24.78 -1.09 -21.38
N LEU A 64 -25.79 -1.93 -21.24
CA LEU A 64 -26.44 -2.23 -19.96
C LEU A 64 -25.49 -2.91 -18.97
N GLU A 65 -24.63 -3.83 -19.42
CA GLU A 65 -23.59 -4.43 -18.57
C GLU A 65 -22.63 -3.38 -18.01
N LYS A 66 -22.23 -2.39 -18.82
CA LYS A 66 -21.39 -1.29 -18.35
C LYS A 66 -22.10 -0.46 -17.30
N THR A 67 -23.39 -0.16 -17.50
CA THR A 67 -24.22 0.56 -16.52
C THR A 67 -24.32 -0.20 -15.20
N ILE A 68 -24.59 -1.51 -15.23
CA ILE A 68 -24.62 -2.36 -14.02
C ILE A 68 -23.27 -2.32 -13.30
N GLN A 69 -22.17 -2.41 -14.05
CA GLN A 69 -20.83 -2.37 -13.45
C GLN A 69 -20.49 -1.01 -12.86
N SER A 70 -20.87 0.11 -13.51
CA SER A 70 -20.65 1.45 -12.98
C SER A 70 -21.47 1.69 -11.72
N GLU A 71 -22.73 1.26 -11.73
CA GLU A 71 -23.63 1.43 -10.61
C GLU A 71 -23.17 0.64 -9.38
N ARG A 72 -22.81 -0.63 -9.57
CA ARG A 72 -22.23 -1.46 -8.51
C ARG A 72 -20.94 -0.85 -7.94
N ARG A 73 -20.12 -0.21 -8.77
CA ARG A 73 -18.90 0.48 -8.31
C ARG A 73 -19.25 1.73 -7.50
N LEU A 74 -20.26 2.49 -7.92
CA LEU A 74 -20.76 3.66 -7.22
C LEU A 74 -21.26 3.30 -5.82
N LEU A 75 -22.18 2.34 -5.73
CA LEU A 75 -22.76 1.89 -4.46
C LEU A 75 -21.69 1.33 -3.51
N ARG A 76 -20.73 0.55 -4.03
CA ARG A 76 -19.60 0.06 -3.21
C ARG A 76 -18.70 1.19 -2.71
N ARG A 77 -18.51 2.25 -3.50
CA ARG A 77 -17.73 3.42 -3.07
C ARG A 77 -18.46 4.16 -1.96
N GLN A 78 -19.76 4.43 -2.13
CA GLN A 78 -20.60 5.10 -1.13
C GLN A 78 -20.63 4.32 0.19
N ALA A 79 -20.91 3.02 0.13
CA ALA A 79 -20.92 2.18 1.34
C ALA A 79 -19.57 2.16 2.08
N ARG A 80 -18.45 2.23 1.35
CA ARG A 80 -17.11 2.32 1.95
C ARG A 80 -16.88 3.67 2.62
N GLU A 81 -17.33 4.74 1.99
CA GLU A 81 -17.24 6.10 2.51
C GLU A 81 -18.10 6.23 3.78
N GLU A 82 -19.34 5.79 3.75
CA GLU A 82 -20.24 5.74 4.91
C GLU A 82 -19.66 4.91 6.06
N THR A 83 -19.13 3.71 5.77
CA THR A 83 -18.49 2.86 6.79
C THR A 83 -17.28 3.57 7.41
N ARG A 84 -16.47 4.25 6.59
CA ARG A 84 -15.31 5.00 7.05
C ARG A 84 -15.73 6.20 7.91
N GLU A 85 -16.70 6.98 7.45
CA GLU A 85 -17.24 8.12 8.20
C GLU A 85 -17.83 7.69 9.52
N HIS A 86 -18.65 6.64 9.53
CA HIS A 86 -19.22 6.07 10.76
C HIS A 86 -18.14 5.62 11.74
N PHE A 87 -17.08 4.96 11.26
CA PHE A 87 -15.94 4.59 12.10
C PHE A 87 -15.31 5.81 12.76
N PHE A 88 -14.97 6.86 12.00
CA PHE A 88 -14.34 8.05 12.58
C PHE A 88 -15.28 8.85 13.47
N ALA A 89 -16.59 8.83 13.21
CA ALA A 89 -17.57 9.48 14.05
C ALA A 89 -17.77 8.78 15.41
N THR A 90 -17.46 7.48 15.51
CA THR A 90 -17.78 6.66 16.69
C THR A 90 -16.55 6.18 17.46
N ILE A 91 -15.37 6.10 16.82
CA ILE A 91 -14.18 5.49 17.41
C ILE A 91 -13.73 6.18 18.70
N ASP A 92 -13.80 7.51 18.77
CA ASP A 92 -13.39 8.27 19.94
C ASP A 92 -14.31 7.97 21.13
N THR A 93 -15.63 7.90 20.90
CA THR A 93 -16.61 7.52 21.91
C THR A 93 -16.37 6.11 22.43
N ILE A 94 -16.18 5.16 21.51
CA ILE A 94 -15.88 3.75 21.84
C ILE A 94 -14.61 3.67 22.69
N GLU A 95 -13.57 4.42 22.33
CA GLU A 95 -12.29 4.42 23.05
C GLU A 95 -12.42 5.02 24.45
N ILE A 96 -13.21 6.08 24.63
CA ILE A 96 -13.53 6.65 25.96
C ILE A 96 -14.29 5.63 26.81
N GLU A 97 -15.30 4.96 26.24
CA GLU A 97 -16.07 3.93 26.94
C GLU A 97 -15.18 2.76 27.39
N HIS A 98 -14.28 2.31 26.52
CA HIS A 98 -13.30 1.28 26.89
C HIS A 98 -12.40 1.72 28.06
N GLN A 99 -11.91 2.96 28.05
CA GLN A 99 -11.11 3.50 29.15
C GLN A 99 -11.88 3.54 30.48
N LEU A 100 -13.15 3.96 30.45
CA LEU A 100 -14.01 3.98 31.64
C LEU A 100 -14.28 2.57 32.18
N LEU A 101 -14.33 1.57 31.31
CA LEU A 101 -14.48 0.16 31.68
C LEU A 101 -13.15 -0.50 32.09
N GLY A 102 -12.03 0.23 32.02
CA GLY A 102 -10.69 -0.29 32.33
C GLY A 102 -10.17 -1.30 31.30
N LEU A 103 -10.74 -1.33 30.09
CA LEU A 103 -10.27 -2.15 28.98
C LEU A 103 -9.04 -1.50 28.34
N SER A 104 -7.95 -2.24 28.16
CA SER A 104 -6.73 -1.65 27.62
C SER A 104 -6.78 -1.52 26.09
N VAL A 105 -6.25 -0.42 25.56
CA VAL A 105 -6.10 -0.20 24.11
C VAL A 105 -5.28 -1.31 23.44
N ALA A 106 -4.36 -1.90 24.21
CA ALA A 106 -3.47 -2.97 23.78
C ALA A 106 -4.22 -4.29 23.50
N ASP A 107 -5.34 -4.57 24.19
CA ASP A 107 -6.12 -5.79 23.98
C ASP A 107 -6.80 -5.83 22.60
N HIS A 108 -7.06 -4.65 22.03
CA HIS A 108 -7.73 -4.51 20.73
C HIS A 108 -6.80 -4.26 19.55
N LEU A 109 -5.59 -3.77 19.80
CA LEU A 109 -4.56 -3.77 18.78
C LEU A 109 -3.96 -5.19 18.76
N LYS A 110 -4.14 -5.90 17.65
CA LYS A 110 -3.23 -7.03 17.31
C LYS A 110 -1.84 -6.46 17.02
N ILE A 111 -1.22 -5.80 18.01
CA ILE A 111 0.18 -5.43 17.96
C ILE A 111 0.90 -6.76 17.89
N LYS A 112 1.35 -7.11 16.68
CA LYS A 112 2.37 -8.14 16.52
C LYS A 112 3.45 -7.80 17.52
N ASP A 113 3.75 -8.73 18.41
CA ASP A 113 4.69 -8.57 19.50
C ASP A 113 5.94 -7.82 18.99
N ALA A 114 6.52 -6.92 19.77
CA ALA A 114 7.62 -6.05 19.31
C ALA A 114 8.79 -6.86 18.71
N SER A 115 8.91 -8.11 19.14
CA SER A 115 9.77 -9.18 18.63
C SER A 115 9.61 -9.50 17.12
N GLU A 116 8.46 -9.20 16.51
CA GLU A 116 8.17 -9.44 15.09
C GLU A 116 8.53 -8.26 14.17
N VAL A 117 8.85 -7.09 14.72
CA VAL A 117 9.20 -5.92 13.90
C VAL A 117 10.64 -6.07 13.39
N GLN A 118 10.78 -6.65 12.20
CA GLN A 118 12.07 -6.78 11.53
C GLN A 118 12.42 -5.48 10.80
N PHE A 119 13.49 -4.83 11.26
CA PHE A 119 14.07 -3.71 10.55
C PHE A 119 15.11 -4.20 9.53
N ALA A 120 15.04 -3.68 8.31
CA ALA A 120 16.02 -4.00 7.26
C ALA A 120 17.46 -3.56 7.61
N PHE A 121 17.61 -2.58 8.50
CA PHE A 121 18.88 -2.06 8.97
C PHE A 121 18.89 -2.06 10.50
N VAL A 122 20.02 -2.48 11.09
CA VAL A 122 20.17 -2.57 12.54
C VAL A 122 20.14 -1.16 13.16
N GLU A 123 20.60 -0.15 12.43
CA GLU A 123 20.53 1.28 12.78
C GLU A 123 19.09 1.70 13.06
N ARG A 124 18.12 1.23 12.26
CA ARG A 124 16.70 1.52 12.48
C ARG A 124 16.15 0.82 13.72
N ALA A 125 16.60 -0.40 13.99
CA ALA A 125 16.21 -1.11 15.21
C ALA A 125 16.74 -0.38 16.46
N ARG A 126 18.00 0.04 16.44
CA ARG A 126 18.61 0.83 17.53
C ARG A 126 17.91 2.17 17.73
N LEU A 127 17.61 2.89 16.63
CA LEU A 127 16.83 4.13 16.69
C LEU A 127 15.42 3.91 17.24
N ALA A 128 14.72 2.85 16.84
CA ALA A 128 13.38 2.58 17.35
C ALA A 128 13.40 2.26 18.85
N GLN A 129 14.37 1.46 19.31
CA GLN A 129 14.56 1.19 20.73
C GLN A 129 14.86 2.48 21.48
N SER A 130 15.74 3.32 20.94
CA SER A 130 16.12 4.58 21.57
C SER A 130 14.92 5.54 21.65
N LEU A 131 14.23 5.80 20.55
CA LEU A 131 13.15 6.79 20.49
C LEU A 131 11.87 6.37 21.22
N PHE A 132 11.62 5.07 21.36
CA PHE A 132 10.36 4.53 21.88
C PHE A 132 10.51 3.66 23.13
N GLN A 133 11.69 3.62 23.76
CA GLN A 133 11.83 3.00 25.08
C GLN A 133 10.97 3.76 26.11
N SER A 134 10.15 3.00 26.84
CA SER A 134 9.16 3.51 27.79
C SER A 134 9.75 4.56 28.72
N LEU A 135 9.10 5.73 28.76
CA LEU A 135 9.37 6.83 29.69
C LEU A 135 9.13 6.46 31.17
N GLY A 136 8.71 5.23 31.46
CA GLY A 136 8.42 4.73 32.80
C GLY A 136 9.64 4.44 33.69
N SER A 137 10.87 4.59 33.19
CA SER A 137 12.10 4.37 33.98
C SER A 137 12.90 5.65 34.27
N CYS A 138 12.32 6.84 34.08
CA CYS A 138 13.02 8.11 34.30
C CYS A 138 13.32 8.37 35.79
N VAL A 139 14.38 7.74 36.29
CA VAL A 139 15.10 8.12 37.51
C VAL A 139 16.61 7.99 37.24
N ASN A 140 17.14 8.75 36.27
CA ASN A 140 18.55 9.16 36.26
C ASN A 140 18.87 10.13 35.12
N GLU A 141 19.07 11.41 35.46
CA GLU A 141 19.46 12.49 34.53
C GLU A 141 20.77 12.20 33.76
N LYS A 142 21.63 11.32 34.27
CA LYS A 142 22.91 10.97 33.63
C LYS A 142 22.79 10.01 32.43
N HIS A 143 21.67 9.29 32.30
CA HIS A 143 21.46 8.37 31.18
C HIS A 143 20.90 9.08 29.93
N ASP A 144 20.40 10.31 30.05
CA ASP A 144 19.73 11.03 28.96
C ASP A 144 20.72 11.50 27.87
N HIS A 145 21.87 12.09 28.25
CA HIS A 145 22.85 12.57 27.27
C HIS A 145 23.52 11.45 26.46
N SER A 146 23.87 10.34 27.10
CA SER A 146 24.47 9.20 26.39
C SER A 146 23.51 8.60 25.37
N HIS A 147 22.23 8.58 25.70
CA HIS A 147 21.18 8.06 24.86
C HIS A 147 20.90 8.98 23.66
N GLN A 148 20.88 10.30 23.89
CA GLN A 148 20.80 11.29 22.82
C GLN A 148 21.98 11.21 21.85
N VAL A 149 23.21 11.09 22.36
CA VAL A 149 24.42 10.92 21.53
C VAL A 149 24.33 9.63 20.71
N GLN A 150 23.87 8.53 21.30
CA GLN A 150 23.68 7.26 20.59
C GLN A 150 22.62 7.40 19.48
N ALA A 151 21.48 8.05 19.77
CA ALA A 151 20.45 8.30 18.78
C ALA A 151 20.98 9.16 17.60
N ILE A 152 21.74 10.22 17.88
CA ILE A 152 22.36 11.06 16.85
C ILE A 152 23.36 10.25 16.01
N SER A 153 24.18 9.41 16.65
CA SER A 153 25.13 8.54 15.96
C SER A 153 24.42 7.52 15.05
N ASP A 154 23.34 6.90 15.54
CA ASP A 154 22.55 5.95 14.75
C ASP A 154 21.80 6.66 13.61
N TRP A 155 21.32 7.89 13.81
CA TRP A 155 20.75 8.74 12.75
C TRP A 155 21.78 9.06 11.68
N THR A 156 22.96 9.48 12.10
CA THR A 156 24.08 9.78 11.20
C THR A 156 24.47 8.53 10.42
N SER A 157 24.61 7.38 11.08
CA SER A 157 24.91 6.10 10.44
C SER A 157 23.84 5.71 9.42
N LEU A 158 22.57 5.89 9.77
CA LEU A 158 21.45 5.62 8.87
C LEU A 158 21.47 6.52 7.63
N CYS A 159 21.82 7.80 7.76
CA CYS A 159 21.93 8.73 6.63
C CYS A 159 23.04 8.33 5.64
N HIS A 160 24.09 7.65 6.10
CA HIS A 160 25.14 7.12 5.23
C HIS A 160 24.72 5.81 4.52
N LEU A 161 23.64 5.16 4.98
CA LEU A 161 23.08 3.99 4.32
C LEU A 161 22.12 4.45 3.22
N GLN A 162 22.50 4.23 1.96
CA GLN A 162 21.55 4.35 0.85
C GLN A 162 20.39 3.39 1.09
N GLY A 163 19.20 3.94 1.34
CA GLY A 163 18.00 3.13 1.54
C GLY A 163 17.81 2.21 0.34
N VAL A 164 17.78 0.90 0.57
CA VAL A 164 17.36 -0.04 -0.47
C VAL A 164 15.98 0.44 -0.92
N SER A 165 15.86 0.84 -2.18
CA SER A 165 14.59 1.27 -2.75
C SER A 165 13.56 0.18 -2.45
N TYR A 166 12.53 0.51 -1.67
CA TYR A 166 11.41 -0.36 -1.26
C TYR A 166 10.53 -0.80 -2.45
N ARG A 167 11.08 -0.84 -3.67
CA ARG A 167 10.45 -1.33 -4.90
C ARG A 167 11.16 -2.53 -5.51
N LYS A 168 11.91 -3.30 -4.72
CA LYS A 168 12.21 -4.69 -5.10
C LYS A 168 11.23 -5.58 -4.38
N ASN A 169 10.17 -5.95 -5.11
CA ASN A 169 9.36 -7.11 -4.80
C ASN A 169 10.27 -8.26 -4.37
N ALA A 170 9.86 -9.02 -3.36
CA ALA A 170 10.48 -10.27 -2.95
C ALA A 170 10.71 -11.16 -4.19
N CYS A 171 11.94 -11.17 -4.70
CA CYS A 171 12.38 -12.09 -5.72
C CYS A 171 13.91 -12.18 -5.69
N GLY A 172 14.40 -13.34 -5.27
CA GLY A 172 15.74 -13.84 -5.56
C GLY A 172 16.90 -13.10 -4.88
N LEU A 173 17.46 -13.73 -3.85
CA LEU A 173 18.91 -13.70 -3.62
C LEU A 173 19.59 -14.22 -4.90
N ILE A 174 19.85 -13.35 -5.86
CA ILE A 174 20.87 -13.64 -6.87
C ILE A 174 22.19 -13.18 -6.25
N LYS A 175 22.94 -14.14 -5.73
CA LYS A 175 24.40 -14.00 -5.61
C LYS A 175 24.91 -13.82 -7.03
N GLU A 176 25.13 -12.59 -7.46
CA GLU A 176 25.94 -12.35 -8.65
C GLU A 176 27.40 -12.44 -8.22
N GLU A 177 28.08 -13.45 -8.77
CA GLU A 177 29.53 -13.60 -8.74
C GLU A 177 30.22 -12.32 -9.25
N PRO A 178 31.42 -11.99 -8.74
CA PRO A 178 32.13 -10.79 -9.17
C PRO A 178 32.52 -10.92 -10.65
N ASP A 179 31.83 -10.17 -11.51
CA ASP A 179 32.27 -9.91 -12.89
C ASP A 179 33.61 -9.15 -12.81
N LEU A 180 34.72 -9.90 -12.92
CA LEU A 180 36.06 -9.40 -13.19
C LEU A 180 36.13 -8.92 -14.64
N MET A 181 35.45 -7.81 -14.94
CA MET A 181 35.59 -7.12 -16.22
C MET A 181 36.04 -5.69 -15.95
N ASN A 182 37.34 -5.47 -16.12
CA ASN A 182 37.94 -4.16 -16.32
C ASN A 182 37.13 -3.38 -17.35
N SER A 183 36.49 -2.29 -16.93
CA SER A 183 36.11 -1.21 -17.84
C SER A 183 35.95 0.09 -17.07
N ASP A 184 37.07 0.76 -16.84
CA ASP A 184 37.14 2.21 -16.53
C ASP A 184 36.67 3.07 -17.72
N THR A 185 35.64 2.62 -18.43
CA THR A 185 35.03 3.36 -19.54
C THR A 185 33.73 3.95 -19.03
N TYR A 186 33.84 4.92 -18.13
CA TYR A 186 32.69 5.71 -17.72
C TYR A 186 32.29 6.63 -18.88
N PRO A 187 31.00 6.67 -19.25
CA PRO A 187 30.55 7.62 -20.26
C PRO A 187 30.77 9.04 -19.71
N LEU A 188 31.56 9.84 -20.44
CA LEU A 188 31.78 11.26 -20.16
C LEU A 188 30.47 12.06 -20.10
N ILE A 189 29.40 11.51 -20.68
CA ILE A 189 28.06 12.07 -20.71
C ILE A 189 27.12 11.10 -19.99
N CYS A 190 26.65 11.49 -18.79
CA CYS A 190 25.63 10.77 -18.06
C CYS A 190 24.24 11.11 -18.65
N PRO A 191 23.50 10.15 -19.25
CA PRO A 191 22.14 10.37 -19.72
C PRO A 191 21.22 10.77 -18.55
N PRO A 192 20.14 11.53 -18.80
CA PRO A 192 19.21 11.95 -17.74
C PRO A 192 18.44 10.79 -17.09
N THR A 193 18.52 9.59 -17.68
CA THR A 193 17.97 8.34 -17.14
C THR A 193 18.95 7.56 -16.28
N GLN A 194 20.18 8.05 -16.06
CA GLN A 194 21.16 7.44 -15.16
C GLN A 194 21.36 8.32 -13.92
N CYS A 195 21.52 7.68 -12.75
CA CYS A 195 21.73 8.39 -11.49
C CYS A 195 23.21 8.72 -11.33
N LEU A 196 23.55 10.01 -11.27
CA LEU A 196 24.93 10.48 -11.09
C LEU A 196 25.55 9.92 -9.78
N PHE A 197 24.75 9.82 -8.72
CA PHE A 197 25.19 9.26 -7.44
C PHE A 197 25.47 7.76 -7.50
N CYS A 198 24.66 6.98 -8.21
CA CYS A 198 24.92 5.55 -8.41
C CYS A 198 26.15 5.33 -9.29
N LEU A 199 26.34 6.15 -10.33
CA LEU A 199 27.45 6.01 -11.27
C LEU A 199 28.81 6.22 -10.59
N GLY A 200 28.89 7.19 -9.66
CA GLY A 200 30.08 7.46 -8.84
C GLY A 200 30.22 6.63 -7.56
N ASN A 201 29.32 5.68 -7.29
CA ASN A 201 29.38 4.88 -6.06
C ASN A 201 30.16 3.57 -6.28
N ASP A 202 31.41 3.55 -5.82
CA ASP A 202 32.29 2.39 -5.92
C ASP A 202 31.87 1.19 -5.04
N GLN A 203 30.93 1.40 -4.11
CA GLN A 203 30.34 0.30 -3.33
C GLN A 203 29.29 -0.51 -4.11
N LEU A 204 28.86 -0.03 -5.29
CA LEU A 204 27.90 -0.72 -6.14
C LEU A 204 28.61 -1.51 -7.25
N ALA A 205 28.04 -2.66 -7.61
CA ALA A 205 28.50 -3.42 -8.78
C ALA A 205 28.30 -2.62 -10.08
N TYR A 206 29.15 -2.85 -11.09
CA TYR A 206 29.15 -2.11 -12.36
C TYR A 206 27.76 -2.01 -13.03
N LYS A 207 26.98 -3.10 -13.04
CA LYS A 207 25.62 -3.11 -13.60
C LYS A 207 24.65 -2.22 -12.83
N ALA A 208 24.80 -2.14 -11.50
CA ALA A 208 23.97 -1.28 -10.65
C ALA A 208 24.37 0.20 -10.81
N ARG A 209 25.66 0.49 -10.97
CA ARG A 209 26.19 1.84 -11.25
C ARG A 209 25.71 2.40 -12.59
N ASN A 210 25.62 1.54 -13.61
CA ASN A 210 25.20 1.91 -14.97
C ASN A 210 23.71 1.69 -15.25
N TYR A 211 22.88 1.47 -14.22
CA TYR A 211 21.45 1.21 -14.39
C TYR A 211 20.74 2.41 -15.03
N SER A 212 19.99 2.14 -16.10
CA SER A 212 19.16 3.14 -16.79
C SER A 212 17.71 3.01 -16.37
N PHE A 213 17.17 4.07 -15.78
CA PHE A 213 15.78 4.15 -15.35
C PHE A 213 14.84 4.40 -16.54
N SER A 214 13.62 3.89 -16.46
CA SER A 214 12.59 4.12 -17.50
C SER A 214 12.17 5.57 -17.68
N ARG A 215 12.46 6.45 -16.71
CA ARG A 215 12.11 7.88 -16.74
C ARG A 215 13.17 8.70 -16.01
N PRO A 216 13.52 9.91 -16.49
CA PRO A 216 14.53 10.76 -15.86
C PRO A 216 14.25 11.11 -14.39
N GLN A 217 12.98 11.33 -14.03
CA GLN A 217 12.60 11.71 -12.66
C GLN A 217 12.95 10.64 -11.63
N LYS A 218 13.14 9.38 -12.06
CA LYS A 218 13.53 8.28 -11.17
C LYS A 218 15.04 8.19 -10.95
N ALA A 219 15.85 8.84 -11.78
CA ALA A 219 17.30 8.83 -11.64
C ALA A 219 17.80 9.78 -10.53
N TYR A 220 16.98 10.75 -10.12
CA TYR A 220 17.33 11.80 -9.14
C TYR A 220 16.42 11.80 -7.90
N ALA A 221 15.59 10.76 -7.72
CA ALA A 221 14.66 10.60 -6.60
C ALA A 221 15.16 9.52 -5.64
#